data_AF-A0A960CG06-F1
#
_entry.id   AF-A0A960CG06-F1
#
_cell.length_a   1.000
_cell.length_b   1.000
_cell.length_c   1.000
_cell.angle_alpha   90.00
_cell.angle_beta   90.00
_cell.angle_gamma   90.00
#
_symmetry.space_group_name_H-M   'P 1'
#
loop_
_entity.id
_entity.type
_entity.pdbx_description
1 polymer ?
#
loop_
_entity_poly.entity_id
_entity_poly.type
_entity_poly.pdbx_seq_one_letter_code
_entity_poly.pdbx_strand_id
1 'polypeptide(L)'
;TLPMVVGLLITSIGSGALVGRTGRYKIFPVVGTAVMALGFVLLSQMTAATPMWRQSLYLFVLGTGIGLCMQVLILTVQNTVDFTDLGVATSGVTFFRTIGSSFGAAIFGSLFANFLDDRIGPALAAAGAPALAAQSPQALHRLPAATAAPIIDAYADSLGRVFLCAAPVALVGFVLALMLKEVPLREMEDVMSVDLGEGFGMPSTETPEQILELAVARMMRDSPDLRLRSLAGSPGCDLDVAALWGLLQIYRNKQVFGSARLTDIAERLRVPCEVLEPTFRRLADTGYALRTGDEWWLTQAGARQVDEVVAAIAGRIAHRLARSTDFAGRPDRLLVEAALERIAQRMLVQREWSPDEMRTPARAAN
;
A
#
# COMPACT_ATOMS: atom_id res chain seq x y z
N THR A 1 26.25 3.46 4.81
CA THR A 1 24.78 3.61 4.73
C THR A 1 24.07 2.29 4.49
N LEU A 2 24.63 1.33 3.72
CA LEU A 2 24.04 -0.01 3.54
C LEU A 2 23.53 -0.68 4.84
N PRO A 3 24.26 -0.69 5.96
CA PRO A 3 23.78 -1.32 7.20
C PRO A 3 22.50 -0.67 7.76
N MET A 4 22.37 0.65 7.61
CA MET A 4 21.18 1.39 8.04
C MET A 4 19.95 0.99 7.23
N VAL A 5 20.10 0.91 5.90
CA VAL A 5 19.02 0.49 5.00
C VAL A 5 18.59 -0.94 5.34
N VAL A 6 19.53 -1.85 5.57
CA VAL A 6 19.21 -3.23 5.98
C VAL A 6 18.42 -3.27 7.29
N GLY A 7 18.85 -2.54 8.33
CA GLY A 7 18.11 -2.47 9.59
C GLY A 7 16.71 -1.89 9.42
N LEU A 8 16.58 -0.85 8.61
CA LEU A 8 15.30 -0.22 8.25
C LEU A 8 14.38 -1.22 7.55
N LEU A 9 14.84 -1.91 6.51
CA LEU A 9 14.04 -2.85 5.74
C LEU A 9 13.53 -4.02 6.58
N ILE A 10 14.43 -4.64 7.36
CA ILE A 10 14.09 -5.79 8.21
C ILE A 10 13.02 -5.42 9.22
N THR A 11 13.18 -4.27 9.89
CA THR A 11 12.24 -3.85 10.92
C THR A 11 10.95 -3.27 10.36
N SER A 12 10.98 -2.60 9.20
CA SER A 12 9.79 -2.11 8.54
C SER A 12 8.89 -3.27 8.11
N ILE A 13 9.44 -4.28 7.43
CA ILE A 13 8.68 -5.47 7.01
C ILE A 13 8.24 -6.29 8.23
N GLY A 14 9.14 -6.50 9.19
CA GLY A 14 8.86 -7.28 10.39
C GLY A 14 7.79 -6.65 11.30
N SER A 15 7.82 -5.33 11.47
CA SER A 15 6.82 -4.62 12.27
C SER A 15 5.46 -4.62 11.61
N GLY A 16 5.35 -4.38 10.29
CA GLY A 16 4.09 -4.48 9.56
C GLY A 16 3.46 -5.88 9.68
N ALA A 17 4.24 -6.93 9.46
CA ALA A 17 3.76 -8.31 9.59
C ALA A 17 3.33 -8.65 11.03
N LEU A 18 4.08 -8.18 12.03
CA LEU A 18 3.79 -8.47 13.43
C LEU A 18 2.59 -7.68 13.96
N VAL A 19 2.41 -6.43 13.52
CA VAL A 19 1.21 -5.64 13.80
C VAL A 19 -0.03 -6.33 13.20
N GLY A 20 0.05 -6.79 11.94
CA GLY A 20 -1.05 -7.52 11.30
C GLY A 20 -1.48 -8.79 12.06
N ARG A 21 -0.55 -9.47 12.75
CA ARG A 21 -0.84 -10.68 13.54
C ARG A 21 -1.26 -10.41 14.97
N THR A 22 -0.77 -9.34 15.59
CA THR A 22 -0.96 -9.08 17.04
C THR A 22 -2.00 -8.02 17.32
N GLY A 23 -2.35 -7.18 16.34
CA GLY A 23 -3.28 -6.05 16.49
C GLY A 23 -2.77 -4.94 17.41
N ARG A 24 -1.56 -5.06 17.98
CA ARG A 24 -0.97 -4.10 18.92
C ARG A 24 0.15 -3.33 18.25
N TYR A 25 -0.06 -2.05 18.02
CA TYR A 25 0.91 -1.21 17.31
C TYR A 25 1.66 -0.23 18.20
N LYS A 26 1.15 0.13 19.40
CA LYS A 26 1.75 1.15 20.27
C LYS A 26 3.20 0.86 20.65
N ILE A 27 3.55 -0.41 20.81
CA ILE A 27 4.89 -0.83 21.24
C ILE A 27 5.96 -0.44 20.21
N PHE A 28 5.62 -0.45 18.91
CA PHE A 28 6.63 -0.26 17.86
C PHE A 28 7.13 1.19 17.79
N PRO A 29 6.30 2.26 17.76
CA PRO A 29 6.80 3.63 17.82
C PRO A 29 7.56 3.92 19.11
N VAL A 30 7.13 3.35 20.25
CA VAL A 30 7.80 3.53 21.54
C VAL A 30 9.20 2.91 21.52
N VAL A 31 9.31 1.65 21.11
CA VAL A 31 10.62 0.98 20.99
C VAL A 31 11.46 1.63 19.90
N GLY A 32 10.87 1.95 18.75
CA GLY A 32 11.57 2.55 17.61
C GLY A 32 12.18 3.90 17.93
N THR A 33 11.45 4.78 18.59
CA THR A 33 11.97 6.10 19.02
C THR A 33 13.03 5.98 20.12
N ALA A 34 12.90 5.03 21.06
CA ALA A 34 13.95 4.74 22.04
C ALA A 34 15.24 4.23 21.39
N VAL A 35 15.11 3.28 20.44
CA VAL A 35 16.22 2.73 19.67
C VAL A 35 16.87 3.80 18.80
N MET A 36 16.09 4.72 18.23
CA MET A 36 16.60 5.84 17.45
C MET A 36 17.39 6.83 18.33
N ALA A 37 16.88 7.17 19.52
CA ALA A 37 17.61 8.01 20.48
C ALA A 37 18.95 7.35 20.89
N LEU A 38 18.94 6.05 21.17
CA LEU A 38 20.15 5.28 21.42
C LEU A 38 21.10 5.29 20.22
N GLY A 39 20.57 5.11 19.00
CA GLY A 39 21.34 5.16 17.75
C GLY A 39 22.05 6.50 17.57
N PHE A 40 21.38 7.62 17.83
CA PHE A 40 22.02 8.95 17.79
C PHE A 40 23.11 9.11 18.84
N VAL A 41 22.91 8.63 20.06
CA VAL A 41 23.95 8.66 21.10
C VAL A 41 25.15 7.78 20.69
N LEU A 42 24.92 6.59 20.16
CA LEU A 42 26.00 5.71 19.67
C LEU A 42 26.78 6.35 18.52
N LEU A 43 26.08 6.96 17.56
CA LEU A 43 26.71 7.68 16.45
C LEU A 43 27.48 8.92 16.92
N SER A 44 27.03 9.59 17.99
CA SER A 44 27.76 10.74 18.56
C SER A 44 29.12 10.37 19.16
N GLN A 45 29.32 9.09 19.50
CA GLN A 45 30.58 8.56 20.04
C GLN A 45 31.55 8.10 18.94
N MET A 46 31.20 8.23 17.66
CA MET A 46 32.10 7.87 16.56
C MET A 46 33.26 8.87 16.45
N THR A 47 34.47 8.34 16.61
CA THR A 47 35.73 9.03 16.27
C THR A 47 36.29 8.48 14.95
N ALA A 48 37.26 9.16 14.34
CA ALA A 48 37.89 8.69 13.09
C ALA A 48 38.55 7.29 13.21
N ALA A 49 38.97 6.89 14.40
CA ALA A 49 39.56 5.57 14.66
C ALA A 49 38.53 4.42 14.81
N THR A 50 37.22 4.70 14.65
CA THR A 50 36.18 3.71 14.90
C THR A 50 36.22 2.59 13.84
N PRO A 51 36.29 1.30 14.23
CA PRO A 51 36.35 0.21 13.26
C PRO A 51 35.03 0.07 12.48
N MET A 52 35.13 -0.33 11.21
CA MET A 52 34.01 -0.41 10.26
C MET A 52 32.80 -1.23 10.77
N TRP A 53 33.05 -2.32 11.50
CA TRP A 53 31.98 -3.16 12.05
C TRP A 53 31.15 -2.40 13.10
N ARG A 54 31.78 -1.53 13.90
CA ARG A 54 31.10 -0.75 14.95
C ARG A 54 30.27 0.37 14.33
N GLN A 55 30.81 1.04 13.31
CA GLN A 55 30.05 2.02 12.50
C GLN A 55 28.82 1.37 11.85
N SER A 56 28.99 0.17 11.29
CA SER A 56 27.91 -0.60 10.68
C SER A 56 26.83 -0.97 11.69
N LEU A 57 27.23 -1.39 12.89
CA LEU A 57 26.31 -1.68 13.98
C LEU A 57 25.51 -0.44 14.41
N TYR A 58 26.15 0.71 14.57
CA TYR A 58 25.47 1.95 14.97
C TYR A 58 24.46 2.43 13.91
N LEU A 59 24.86 2.37 12.63
CA LEU A 59 23.97 2.65 11.51
C LEU A 59 22.81 1.66 11.44
N PHE A 60 23.07 0.37 11.70
CA PHE A 60 22.02 -0.65 11.76
C PHE A 60 21.03 -0.34 12.89
N VAL A 61 21.50 -0.03 14.10
CA VAL A 61 20.65 0.35 15.25
C VAL A 61 19.80 1.57 14.90
N LEU A 62 20.38 2.63 14.33
CA LEU A 62 19.60 3.78 13.88
C LEU A 62 18.54 3.39 12.84
N GLY A 63 18.93 2.60 11.83
CA GLY A 63 18.02 2.10 10.80
C GLY A 63 16.85 1.29 11.38
N THR A 64 17.12 0.43 12.36
CA THR A 64 16.06 -0.32 13.06
C THR A 64 15.07 0.59 13.79
N GLY A 65 15.54 1.66 14.44
CA GLY A 65 14.65 2.62 15.10
C GLY A 65 13.72 3.34 14.11
N ILE A 66 14.26 3.74 12.96
CA ILE A 66 13.49 4.40 11.89
C ILE A 66 12.46 3.43 11.29
N GLY A 67 12.87 2.20 10.95
CA GLY A 67 11.98 1.20 10.34
C GLY A 67 10.80 0.81 11.22
N LEU A 68 10.99 0.75 12.54
CA LEU A 68 9.92 0.49 13.52
C LEU A 68 8.86 1.60 13.60
N CYS A 69 9.20 2.83 13.22
CA CYS A 69 8.28 3.98 13.32
C CYS A 69 7.54 4.26 12.01
N MET A 70 8.21 4.09 10.86
CA MET A 70 7.77 4.66 9.58
C MET A 70 6.38 4.19 9.12
N GLN A 71 6.14 2.88 9.11
CA GLN A 71 4.84 2.33 8.70
C GLN A 71 3.79 2.46 9.82
N VAL A 72 4.21 2.25 11.07
CA VAL A 72 3.29 2.11 12.20
C VAL A 72 2.59 3.42 12.55
N LEU A 73 3.26 4.57 12.37
CA LEU A 73 2.65 5.88 12.62
C LEU A 73 1.55 6.23 11.61
N ILE A 74 1.76 5.89 10.33
CA ILE A 74 0.73 6.09 9.29
C ILE A 74 -0.48 5.21 9.59
N LEU A 75 -0.24 3.91 9.86
CA LEU A 75 -1.28 2.97 10.24
C LEU A 75 -2.07 3.44 11.47
N THR A 76 -1.39 4.01 12.47
CA THR A 76 -2.05 4.53 13.68
C THR A 76 -3.06 5.61 13.35
N VAL A 77 -2.68 6.57 12.51
CA VAL A 77 -3.56 7.67 12.12
C VAL A 77 -4.71 7.16 11.27
N GLN A 78 -4.42 6.30 10.29
CA GLN A 78 -5.42 5.67 9.44
C GLN A 78 -6.44 4.85 10.24
N ASN A 79 -6.00 4.16 11.29
CA ASN A 79 -6.85 3.36 12.17
C ASN A 79 -7.79 4.22 13.06
N THR A 80 -7.42 5.47 13.32
CA THR A 80 -8.14 6.34 14.27
C THR A 80 -9.19 7.23 13.59
N VAL A 81 -9.11 7.40 12.27
CA VAL A 81 -10.02 8.26 11.50
C VAL A 81 -11.12 7.45 10.83
N ASP A 82 -12.22 8.13 10.49
CA ASP A 82 -13.27 7.51 9.69
C ASP A 82 -12.85 7.38 8.23
N PHE A 83 -13.44 6.41 7.55
CA PHE A 83 -13.09 6.03 6.18
C PHE A 83 -13.19 7.20 5.19
N THR A 84 -14.18 8.07 5.36
CA THR A 84 -14.38 9.27 4.54
C THR A 84 -13.24 10.27 4.67
N ASP A 85 -12.53 10.25 5.80
CA ASP A 85 -11.44 11.18 6.12
C ASP A 85 -10.05 10.55 5.93
N LEU A 86 -9.97 9.30 5.47
CA LEU A 86 -8.72 8.55 5.34
C LEU A 86 -7.70 9.25 4.42
N GLY A 87 -8.19 9.82 3.32
CA GLY A 87 -7.36 10.59 2.38
C GLY A 87 -6.80 11.88 3.00
N VAL A 88 -7.62 12.59 3.78
CA VAL A 88 -7.22 13.81 4.50
C VAL A 88 -6.19 13.48 5.58
N ALA A 89 -6.42 12.41 6.35
CA ALA A 89 -5.53 11.99 7.42
C ALA A 89 -4.16 11.54 6.91
N THR A 90 -4.13 10.71 5.84
CA THR A 90 -2.89 10.23 5.23
C THR A 90 -2.09 11.38 4.60
N SER A 91 -2.78 12.30 3.91
CA SER A 91 -2.17 13.50 3.35
C SER A 91 -1.62 14.42 4.44
N GLY A 92 -2.33 14.57 5.55
CA GLY A 92 -1.89 15.35 6.71
C GLY A 92 -0.60 14.81 7.33
N VAL A 93 -0.52 13.49 7.57
CA VAL A 93 0.71 12.85 8.06
C VAL A 93 1.88 13.10 7.11
N THR A 94 1.65 12.96 5.81
CA THR A 94 2.68 13.20 4.80
C THR A 94 3.13 14.66 4.78
N PHE A 95 2.18 15.60 4.83
CA PHE A 95 2.47 17.04 4.88
C PHE A 95 3.34 17.41 6.08
N PHE A 96 2.97 16.98 7.30
CA PHE A 96 3.78 17.23 8.49
C PHE A 96 5.16 16.55 8.43
N ARG A 97 5.24 15.35 7.83
CA ARG A 97 6.52 14.67 7.61
C ARG A 97 7.43 15.45 6.66
N THR A 98 6.91 15.96 5.55
CA THR A 98 7.67 16.77 4.58
C THR A 98 8.13 18.11 5.18
N ILE A 99 7.28 18.72 6.02
CA ILE A 99 7.67 19.90 6.81
C ILE A 99 8.82 19.54 7.76
N GLY A 100 8.68 18.45 8.51
CA GLY A 100 9.69 17.96 9.44
C GLY A 100 11.02 17.63 8.76
N SER A 101 11.00 16.99 7.58
CA SER A 101 12.22 16.69 6.83
C SER A 101 12.92 17.95 6.34
N SER A 102 12.16 18.95 5.87
CA SER A 102 12.71 20.22 5.39
C SER A 102 13.34 21.03 6.53
N PHE A 103 12.62 21.20 7.64
CA PHE A 103 13.16 21.88 8.83
C PHE A 103 14.33 21.11 9.44
N GLY A 104 14.21 19.78 9.55
CA GLY A 104 15.27 18.93 10.06
C GLY A 104 16.56 19.06 9.24
N ALA A 105 16.46 18.94 7.91
CA ALA A 105 17.60 19.09 7.01
C ALA A 105 18.23 20.49 7.12
N ALA A 106 17.42 21.55 7.21
CA ALA A 106 17.92 22.91 7.38
C ALA A 106 18.62 23.11 8.74
N ILE A 107 17.98 22.72 9.85
CA ILE A 107 18.53 22.91 11.21
C ILE A 107 19.81 22.09 11.39
N PHE A 108 19.78 20.80 11.08
CA PHE A 108 20.96 19.94 11.25
C PHE A 108 22.06 20.26 10.22
N GLY A 109 21.69 20.72 9.02
CA GLY A 109 22.63 21.24 8.02
C GLY A 109 23.34 22.51 8.50
N SER A 110 22.61 23.47 9.08
CA SER A 110 23.20 24.67 9.67
C SER A 110 24.06 24.36 10.90
N LEU A 111 23.62 23.45 11.77
CA LEU A 111 24.44 22.99 12.91
C LEU A 111 25.74 22.36 12.42
N PHE A 112 25.67 21.49 11.40
CA PHE A 112 26.83 20.87 10.81
C PHE A 112 27.79 21.90 10.23
N ALA A 113 27.29 22.86 9.44
CA ALA A 113 28.10 23.93 8.85
C ALA A 113 28.79 24.76 9.93
N ASN A 114 28.07 25.21 10.95
CA ASN A 114 28.65 25.98 12.06
C ASN A 114 29.74 25.19 12.81
N PHE A 115 29.48 23.92 13.12
CA PHE A 115 30.47 23.08 13.79
C PHE A 115 31.70 22.80 12.92
N LEU A 116 31.49 22.61 11.62
CA LEU A 116 32.57 22.36 10.69
C LEU A 116 33.43 23.61 10.48
N ASP A 117 32.82 24.78 10.32
CA ASP A 117 33.52 26.06 10.12
C ASP A 117 34.51 26.35 11.26
N ASP A 118 34.10 26.11 12.50
CA ASP A 118 34.96 26.28 13.68
C ASP A 118 36.20 25.35 13.69
N ARG A 119 36.13 24.21 12.99
CA ARG A 119 37.16 23.14 13.07
C ARG A 119 37.98 22.96 11.81
N ILE A 120 37.39 23.27 10.65
CA ILE A 120 38.01 22.99 9.35
C ILE A 120 39.18 23.91 9.07
N GLY A 121 39.12 25.17 9.51
CA GLY A 121 40.23 26.13 9.39
C GLY A 121 41.49 25.67 10.12
N PRO A 122 41.44 25.38 11.43
CA PRO A 122 42.56 24.80 12.17
C PRO A 122 43.06 23.48 11.58
N ALA A 123 42.16 22.61 11.14
CA ALA A 123 42.50 21.32 10.54
C ALA A 123 43.25 21.46 9.20
N LEU A 124 42.81 22.36 8.32
CA LEU A 124 43.49 22.67 7.06
C LEU A 124 44.88 23.26 7.29
N ALA A 125 45.02 24.16 8.28
CA ALA A 125 46.30 24.75 8.65
C ALA A 125 47.28 23.70 9.20
N ALA A 126 46.81 22.79 10.07
CA ALA A 126 47.60 21.70 10.61
C ALA A 126 48.01 20.68 9.53
N ALA A 127 47.14 20.44 8.55
CA ALA A 127 47.41 19.55 7.42
C ALA A 127 48.30 20.19 6.33
N GLY A 128 48.42 21.52 6.28
CA GLY A 128 49.04 22.20 5.14
C GLY A 128 48.32 21.94 3.80
N ALA A 129 47.02 21.63 3.86
CA ALA A 129 46.22 21.21 2.72
C ALA A 129 45.48 22.39 2.08
N PRO A 130 45.27 22.40 0.75
CA PRO A 130 44.47 23.42 0.08
C PRO A 130 43.00 23.34 0.51
N ALA A 131 42.33 24.49 0.62
CA ALA A 131 40.93 24.57 1.03
C ALA A 131 39.97 23.70 0.18
N LEU A 132 40.32 23.44 -1.08
CA LEU A 132 39.58 22.57 -1.98
C LEU A 132 39.47 21.12 -1.46
N ALA A 133 40.44 20.66 -0.66
CA ALA A 133 40.43 19.33 -0.06
C ALA A 133 39.36 19.15 1.02
N ALA A 134 38.94 20.24 1.68
CA ALA A 134 37.83 20.22 2.61
C ALA A 134 36.49 20.15 1.88
N GLN A 135 36.36 20.67 0.66
CA GLN A 135 35.06 20.76 -0.02
C GLN A 135 34.72 19.55 -0.91
N SER A 136 35.68 18.66 -1.19
CA SER A 136 35.46 17.50 -2.06
C SER A 136 35.93 16.20 -1.40
N PRO A 137 35.03 15.20 -1.23
CA PRO A 137 35.41 13.86 -0.78
C PRO A 137 36.43 13.19 -1.71
N GLN A 138 36.37 13.43 -3.02
CA GLN A 138 37.34 12.87 -3.96
C GLN A 138 38.72 13.54 -3.84
N ALA A 139 38.76 14.84 -3.56
CA ALA A 139 40.01 15.55 -3.30
C ALA A 139 40.66 15.07 -1.99
N LEU A 140 39.85 14.79 -0.95
CA LEU A 140 40.32 14.26 0.32
C LEU A 140 40.92 12.85 0.18
N HIS A 141 40.31 11.96 -0.60
CA HIS A 141 40.84 10.60 -0.83
C HIS A 141 42.16 10.57 -1.62
N ARG A 142 42.49 11.64 -2.34
CA ARG A 142 43.76 11.77 -3.07
C ARG A 142 44.91 12.27 -2.21
N LEU A 143 44.63 12.73 -0.99
CA LEU A 143 45.68 13.19 -0.07
C LEU A 143 46.35 12.01 0.65
N PRO A 144 47.64 12.14 1.02
CA PRO A 144 48.30 11.19 1.92
C PRO A 144 47.52 11.09 3.24
N ALA A 145 47.47 9.89 3.83
CA ALA A 145 46.69 9.61 5.03
C ALA A 145 47.03 10.54 6.23
N ALA A 146 48.31 10.91 6.37
CA ALA A 146 48.78 11.84 7.41
C ALA A 146 48.21 13.27 7.23
N THR A 147 48.00 13.69 5.99
CA THR A 147 47.46 15.02 5.62
C THR A 147 45.93 15.03 5.68
N ALA A 148 45.28 13.89 5.40
CA ALA A 148 43.83 13.77 5.46
C ALA A 148 43.30 13.60 6.90
N ALA A 149 44.09 13.03 7.81
CA ALA A 149 43.65 12.70 9.18
C ALA A 149 43.06 13.91 9.95
N PRO A 150 43.70 15.09 10.00
CA PRO A 150 43.13 16.25 10.72
C PRO A 150 41.78 16.71 10.14
N ILE A 151 41.62 16.59 8.82
CA ILE A 151 40.37 16.95 8.13
C ILE A 151 39.28 15.93 8.47
N ILE A 152 39.60 14.63 8.41
CA ILE A 152 38.66 13.55 8.77
C ILE A 152 38.21 13.68 10.23
N ASP A 153 39.13 13.99 11.15
CA ASP A 153 38.81 14.23 12.56
C ASP A 153 37.86 15.42 12.73
N ALA A 154 38.11 16.54 12.05
CA ALA A 154 37.23 17.71 12.09
C ALA A 154 35.81 17.38 11.58
N TYR A 155 35.69 16.58 10.53
CA TYR A 155 34.41 16.08 10.02
C TYR A 155 33.71 15.14 11.00
N ALA A 156 34.44 14.16 11.55
CA ALA A 156 33.91 13.19 12.49
C ALA A 156 33.39 13.87 13.76
N ASP A 157 34.16 14.80 14.33
CA ASP A 157 33.76 15.57 15.52
C ASP A 157 32.57 16.50 15.26
N SER A 158 32.47 17.07 14.06
CA SER A 158 31.34 17.92 13.68
C SER A 158 30.06 17.09 13.57
N LEU A 159 30.11 15.96 12.84
CA LEU A 159 28.99 15.03 12.72
C LEU A 159 28.60 14.45 14.08
N GLY A 160 29.58 14.10 14.93
CA GLY A 160 29.35 13.59 16.27
C GLY A 160 28.52 14.58 17.11
N ARG A 161 28.84 15.88 17.06
CA ARG A 161 28.02 16.91 17.73
C ARG A 161 26.63 17.05 17.14
N VAL A 162 26.47 16.95 15.81
CA VAL A 162 25.14 16.98 15.18
C VAL A 162 24.28 15.82 15.65
N PHE A 163 24.82 14.60 15.69
CA PHE A 163 24.10 13.43 16.21
C PHE A 163 23.76 13.57 17.69
N LEU A 164 24.65 14.15 18.49
CA LEU A 164 24.36 14.47 19.89
C LEU A 164 23.20 15.46 20.02
N CYS A 165 23.13 16.49 19.18
CA CYS A 165 22.01 17.43 19.12
C CYS A 165 20.71 16.78 18.62
N ALA A 166 20.79 15.71 17.81
CA ALA A 166 19.62 14.97 17.34
C ALA A 166 19.02 14.05 18.41
N ALA A 167 19.83 13.56 19.36
CA ALA A 167 19.36 12.65 20.41
C ALA A 167 18.23 13.23 21.29
N PRO A 168 18.28 14.49 21.76
CA PRO A 168 17.15 15.13 22.45
C PRO A 168 15.86 15.19 21.61
N VAL A 169 15.97 15.41 20.30
CA VAL A 169 14.79 15.44 19.40
C VAL A 169 14.15 14.05 19.32
N ALA A 170 14.96 13.00 19.20
CA ALA A 170 14.47 11.62 19.26
C ALA A 170 13.86 11.28 20.62
N LEU A 171 14.42 11.79 21.72
CA LEU A 171 13.87 11.62 23.07
C LEU A 171 12.50 12.30 23.23
N VAL A 172 12.32 13.50 22.67
CA VAL A 172 10.99 14.14 22.61
C VAL A 172 10.02 13.27 21.83
N GLY A 173 10.44 12.72 20.69
CA GLY A 173 9.65 11.75 19.92
C GLY A 173 9.26 10.51 20.75
N PHE A 174 10.17 10.00 21.58
CA PHE A 174 9.90 8.90 22.50
C PHE A 174 8.87 9.26 23.57
N VAL A 175 8.99 10.43 24.19
CA VAL A 175 8.00 10.91 25.18
C VAL A 175 6.63 11.07 24.53
N LEU A 176 6.55 11.61 23.31
CA LEU A 176 5.30 11.71 22.55
C LEU A 176 4.73 10.32 22.19
N ALA A 177 5.58 9.36 21.83
CA ALA A 177 5.16 7.99 21.54
C ALA A 177 4.57 7.28 22.78
N LEU A 178 5.08 7.57 23.99
CA LEU A 178 4.50 7.05 25.24
C LEU A 178 3.07 7.56 25.47
N MET A 179 2.79 8.81 25.09
CA MET A 179 1.47 9.44 25.20
C MET A 179 0.47 8.94 24.14
N LEU A 180 0.92 8.17 23.15
CA LEU A 180 0.06 7.60 22.12
C LEU A 180 -0.98 6.66 22.78
N LYS A 181 -2.26 6.91 22.52
CA LYS A 181 -3.34 6.05 23.02
C LYS A 181 -3.48 4.85 22.08
N GLU A 182 -3.44 3.65 22.64
CA GLU A 182 -3.64 2.41 21.89
C GLU A 182 -5.14 2.25 21.62
N VAL A 183 -5.52 2.31 20.33
CA VAL A 183 -6.86 1.96 19.85
C VAL A 183 -6.71 0.57 19.22
N PRO A 184 -7.60 -0.40 19.45
CA PRO A 184 -7.48 -1.69 18.77
C PRO A 184 -7.46 -1.50 17.24
N LEU A 185 -6.66 -2.29 16.54
CA LEU A 185 -6.67 -2.30 15.06
C LEU A 185 -8.10 -2.65 14.59
N ARG A 186 -8.67 -1.78 13.76
CA ARG A 186 -9.75 -2.13 12.83
C ARG A 186 -9.23 -3.27 11.94
N GLU A 187 -10.09 -4.20 11.54
CA GLU A 187 -9.77 -5.39 10.72
C GLU A 187 -9.34 -5.00 9.29
N MET A 188 -8.32 -4.14 9.16
CA MET A 188 -7.57 -3.91 7.93
C MET A 188 -6.61 -5.08 7.72
N GLU A 189 -7.16 -6.29 7.56
CA GLU A 189 -6.41 -7.38 6.99
C GLU A 189 -5.94 -6.93 5.60
N ASP A 190 -4.63 -6.81 5.40
CA ASP A 190 -3.99 -6.90 4.08
C ASP A 190 -4.10 -5.68 3.11
N VAL A 191 -3.90 -4.44 3.57
CA VAL A 191 -3.67 -3.27 2.68
C VAL A 191 -2.17 -2.92 2.55
N MET A 192 -1.29 -3.54 3.32
CA MET A 192 0.10 -3.09 3.47
C MET A 192 1.10 -3.95 2.70
N SER A 193 0.89 -4.17 1.40
CA SER A 193 2.03 -4.41 0.51
C SER A 193 2.76 -3.08 0.33
N VAL A 194 3.68 -2.78 1.24
CA VAL A 194 4.44 -1.54 1.23
C VAL A 194 5.33 -1.50 0.00
N ASP A 195 5.04 -0.52 -0.85
CA ASP A 195 5.90 -0.07 -1.93
C ASP A 195 7.21 0.45 -1.33
N LEU A 196 8.29 -0.28 -1.59
CA LEU A 196 9.60 -0.12 -0.97
C LEU A 196 10.56 0.74 -1.82
N GLY A 197 10.04 1.48 -2.81
CA GLY A 197 10.81 2.37 -3.68
C GLY A 197 10.70 3.87 -3.37
N GLU A 198 9.67 4.33 -2.67
CA GLU A 198 9.34 5.77 -2.57
C GLU A 198 9.95 6.47 -1.34
N GLY A 199 11.20 6.13 -1.02
CA GLY A 199 12.00 6.85 -0.03
C GLY A 199 12.19 8.35 -0.35
N PHE A 200 11.84 8.78 -1.57
CA PHE A 200 11.78 10.17 -2.00
C PHE A 200 10.64 10.39 -3.01
N GLY A 201 9.42 10.62 -2.53
CA GLY A 201 8.34 11.22 -3.31
C GLY A 201 7.18 10.29 -3.71
N MET A 202 5.98 10.84 -3.51
CA MET A 202 4.61 10.37 -3.77
C MET A 202 4.01 9.31 -2.81
N PRO A 203 2.68 9.32 -2.59
CA PRO A 203 1.96 8.36 -1.75
C PRO A 203 1.19 7.34 -2.60
N SER A 204 0.80 6.22 -1.99
CA SER A 204 -0.30 5.40 -2.52
C SER A 204 -1.55 6.27 -2.69
N THR A 205 -2.00 6.40 -3.94
CA THR A 205 -3.09 7.27 -4.41
C THR A 205 -4.47 6.65 -4.24
N GLU A 206 -4.62 5.65 -3.37
CA GLU A 206 -5.86 4.89 -3.31
C GLU A 206 -6.99 5.74 -2.72
N THR A 207 -7.96 6.07 -3.56
CA THR A 207 -9.11 6.89 -3.14
C THR A 207 -10.04 6.06 -2.24
N PRO A 208 -10.85 6.67 -1.37
CA PRO A 208 -11.83 5.94 -0.54
C PRO A 208 -12.72 5.01 -1.38
N GLU A 209 -13.03 5.38 -2.62
CA GLU A 209 -13.81 4.54 -3.53
C GLU A 209 -13.05 3.26 -3.93
N GLN A 210 -11.73 3.33 -4.14
CA GLN A 210 -10.90 2.17 -4.47
C GLN A 210 -10.75 1.22 -3.29
N ILE A 211 -10.68 1.75 -2.07
CA ILE A 211 -10.62 0.91 -0.86
C ILE A 211 -11.97 0.23 -0.63
N LEU A 212 -13.09 0.93 -0.87
CA LEU A 212 -14.43 0.33 -0.83
C LEU A 212 -14.57 -0.77 -1.90
N GLU A 213 -14.07 -0.52 -3.11
CA GLU A 213 -14.03 -1.53 -4.17
C GLU A 213 -13.21 -2.76 -3.75
N LEU A 214 -12.04 -2.58 -3.14
CA LEU A 214 -11.23 -3.69 -2.64
C LEU A 214 -11.95 -4.49 -1.55
N ALA A 215 -12.60 -3.81 -0.59
CA ALA A 215 -13.36 -4.46 0.48
C ALA A 215 -14.54 -5.28 -0.08
N VAL A 216 -15.32 -4.69 -1.00
CA VAL A 216 -16.43 -5.37 -1.68
C VAL A 216 -15.92 -6.56 -2.50
N ALA A 217 -14.83 -6.41 -3.25
CA ALA A 217 -14.24 -7.48 -4.05
C ALA A 217 -13.77 -8.67 -3.21
N ARG A 218 -13.15 -8.42 -2.05
CA ARG A 218 -12.74 -9.47 -1.10
C ARG A 218 -13.95 -10.19 -0.51
N MET A 219 -14.96 -9.44 -0.06
CA MET A 219 -16.19 -10.03 0.47
C MET A 219 -16.90 -10.90 -0.57
N MET A 220 -16.90 -10.50 -1.85
CA MET A 220 -17.42 -11.32 -2.94
C MET A 220 -16.64 -12.63 -3.15
N ARG A 221 -15.32 -12.61 -2.97
CA ARG A 221 -14.46 -13.79 -3.15
C ARG A 221 -14.63 -14.81 -2.02
N ASP A 222 -14.72 -14.36 -0.77
CA ASP A 222 -14.64 -15.24 0.40
C ASP A 222 -16.00 -15.61 1.01
N SER A 223 -17.12 -15.01 0.55
CA SER A 223 -18.44 -15.27 1.14
C SER A 223 -19.22 -16.40 0.44
N PRO A 224 -19.46 -17.54 1.11
CA PRO A 224 -20.27 -18.62 0.56
C PRO A 224 -21.75 -18.20 0.34
N ASP A 225 -22.24 -17.21 1.09
CA ASP A 225 -23.62 -16.72 1.02
C ASP A 225 -23.91 -15.82 -0.20
N LEU A 226 -22.86 -15.42 -0.91
CA LEU A 226 -22.94 -14.70 -2.19
C LEU A 226 -22.82 -15.64 -3.40
N ARG A 227 -22.68 -16.95 -3.18
CA ARG A 227 -22.65 -17.94 -4.27
C ARG A 227 -24.03 -18.03 -4.93
N LEU A 228 -24.06 -18.26 -6.24
CA LEU A 228 -25.31 -18.45 -6.99
C LEU A 228 -26.27 -19.48 -6.37
N ARG A 229 -25.72 -20.49 -5.68
CA ARG A 229 -26.50 -21.51 -4.98
C ARG A 229 -27.33 -20.96 -3.81
N SER A 230 -26.81 -20.02 -3.03
CA SER A 230 -27.57 -19.39 -1.94
C SER A 230 -28.54 -18.33 -2.46
N LEU A 231 -28.24 -17.70 -3.59
CA LEU A 231 -29.11 -16.71 -4.24
C LEU A 231 -30.34 -17.37 -4.89
N ALA A 232 -30.15 -18.48 -5.62
CA ALA A 232 -31.25 -19.26 -6.20
C ALA A 232 -32.21 -19.84 -5.16
N GLY A 233 -31.78 -19.98 -3.89
CA GLY A 233 -32.65 -20.42 -2.78
C GLY A 233 -33.28 -19.27 -1.98
N SER A 234 -33.14 -18.02 -2.42
CA SER A 234 -33.63 -16.84 -1.71
C SER A 234 -35.10 -16.54 -2.03
N PRO A 235 -35.89 -16.00 -1.08
CA PRO A 235 -37.28 -15.63 -1.34
C PRO A 235 -37.34 -14.58 -2.45
N GLY A 236 -38.04 -14.89 -3.55
CA GLY A 236 -38.18 -14.04 -4.75
C GLY A 236 -37.44 -14.56 -5.99
N CYS A 237 -36.51 -15.52 -5.85
CA CYS A 237 -35.85 -16.14 -7.00
C CYS A 237 -36.55 -17.45 -7.38
N ASP A 238 -37.28 -17.45 -8.50
CA ASP A 238 -37.96 -18.64 -9.04
C ASP A 238 -37.04 -19.51 -9.93
N LEU A 239 -35.77 -19.11 -10.07
CA LEU A 239 -34.80 -19.71 -10.99
C LEU A 239 -33.87 -20.69 -10.28
N ASP A 240 -33.56 -21.81 -10.94
CA ASP A 240 -32.50 -22.69 -10.49
C ASP A 240 -31.11 -22.04 -10.71
N VAL A 241 -30.07 -22.63 -10.11
CA VAL A 241 -28.71 -22.09 -10.13
C VAL A 241 -28.18 -21.91 -11.56
N ALA A 242 -28.54 -22.82 -12.47
CA ALA A 242 -28.07 -22.79 -13.85
C ALA A 242 -28.77 -21.70 -14.65
N ALA A 243 -30.08 -21.57 -14.51
CA ALA A 243 -30.89 -20.55 -15.17
C ALA A 243 -30.51 -19.15 -14.65
N LEU A 244 -30.36 -18.98 -13.32
CA LEU A 244 -29.88 -17.72 -12.75
C LEU A 244 -28.49 -17.33 -13.28
N TRP A 245 -27.57 -18.30 -13.36
CA TRP A 245 -26.26 -18.08 -13.95
C TRP A 245 -26.35 -17.64 -15.42
N GLY A 246 -27.17 -18.33 -16.23
CA GLY A 246 -27.36 -17.99 -17.64
C GLY A 246 -27.97 -16.61 -17.85
N LEU A 247 -28.95 -16.25 -17.02
CA LEU A 247 -29.59 -14.94 -17.00
C LEU A 247 -28.57 -13.82 -16.72
N LEU A 248 -27.72 -14.00 -15.70
CA LEU A 248 -26.66 -13.07 -15.35
C LEU A 248 -25.59 -12.98 -16.44
N GLN A 249 -25.31 -14.06 -17.18
CA GLN A 249 -24.42 -13.99 -18.34
C GLN A 249 -25.01 -13.13 -19.46
N ILE A 250 -26.30 -13.29 -19.78
CA ILE A 250 -26.97 -12.47 -20.80
C ILE A 250 -26.91 -10.99 -20.40
N TYR A 251 -27.29 -10.67 -19.16
CA TYR A 251 -27.24 -9.31 -18.62
C TYR A 251 -25.85 -8.69 -18.76
N ARG A 252 -24.84 -9.38 -18.21
CA ARG A 252 -23.47 -8.88 -18.15
C ARG A 252 -22.87 -8.68 -19.53
N ASN A 253 -23.10 -9.62 -20.46
CA ASN A 253 -22.56 -9.49 -21.80
C ASN A 253 -23.24 -8.35 -22.57
N LYS A 254 -24.56 -8.17 -22.41
CA LYS A 254 -25.28 -7.07 -23.05
C LYS A 254 -24.85 -5.70 -22.52
N GLN A 255 -24.61 -5.57 -21.23
CA GLN A 255 -24.19 -4.30 -20.62
C GLN A 255 -22.75 -3.91 -21.00
N VAL A 256 -21.88 -4.89 -21.20
CA VAL A 256 -20.44 -4.66 -21.43
C VAL A 256 -20.10 -4.62 -22.91
N PHE A 257 -20.61 -5.56 -23.70
CA PHE A 257 -20.28 -5.71 -25.12
C PHE A 257 -21.40 -5.21 -26.05
N GLY A 258 -22.49 -4.68 -25.49
CA GLY A 258 -23.67 -4.24 -26.24
C GLY A 258 -24.51 -5.37 -26.82
N SER A 259 -24.00 -6.61 -26.83
CA SER A 259 -24.67 -7.81 -27.35
C SER A 259 -24.30 -9.04 -26.51
N ALA A 260 -25.21 -10.01 -26.46
CA ALA A 260 -24.99 -11.26 -25.74
C ALA A 260 -25.16 -12.44 -26.70
N ARG A 261 -24.08 -12.79 -27.40
CA ARG A 261 -24.05 -13.96 -28.30
C ARG A 261 -23.62 -15.20 -27.53
N LEU A 262 -24.29 -16.32 -27.79
CA LEU A 262 -23.99 -17.57 -27.07
C LEU A 262 -22.59 -18.10 -27.42
N THR A 263 -22.19 -17.95 -28.68
CA THR A 263 -20.86 -18.28 -29.19
C THR A 263 -19.76 -17.52 -28.44
N ASP A 264 -19.85 -16.19 -28.35
CA ASP A 264 -18.87 -15.37 -27.62
C ASP A 264 -18.80 -15.70 -26.12
N ILE A 265 -19.94 -16.07 -25.52
CA ILE A 265 -19.99 -16.49 -24.11
C ILE A 265 -19.28 -17.85 -23.94
N ALA A 266 -19.53 -18.79 -24.85
CA ALA A 266 -18.93 -20.12 -24.83
C ALA A 266 -17.41 -20.06 -25.01
N GLU A 267 -16.93 -19.28 -25.98
CA GLU A 267 -15.50 -19.05 -26.23
C GLU A 267 -14.80 -18.45 -25.00
N ARG A 268 -15.39 -17.43 -24.37
CA ARG A 268 -14.83 -16.80 -23.15
C ARG A 268 -14.76 -17.74 -21.96
N LEU A 269 -15.71 -18.68 -21.86
CA LEU A 269 -15.73 -19.70 -20.81
C LEU A 269 -14.87 -20.92 -21.17
N ARG A 270 -14.31 -20.97 -22.39
CA ARG A 270 -13.56 -22.11 -22.95
C ARG A 270 -14.35 -23.41 -22.87
N VAL A 271 -15.64 -23.34 -23.15
CA VAL A 271 -16.53 -24.51 -23.22
C VAL A 271 -17.23 -24.54 -24.57
N PRO A 272 -17.56 -25.73 -25.11
CA PRO A 272 -18.36 -25.83 -26.32
C PRO A 272 -19.75 -25.20 -26.12
N CYS A 273 -20.29 -24.51 -27.14
CA CYS A 273 -21.56 -23.80 -27.05
C CYS A 273 -22.74 -24.75 -26.78
N GLU A 274 -22.62 -26.01 -27.20
CA GLU A 274 -23.59 -27.08 -27.00
C GLU A 274 -23.80 -27.41 -25.51
N VAL A 275 -22.81 -27.12 -24.66
CA VAL A 275 -22.92 -27.31 -23.20
C VAL A 275 -23.81 -26.24 -22.58
N LEU A 276 -23.78 -25.01 -23.13
CA LEU A 276 -24.52 -23.87 -22.61
C LEU A 276 -25.95 -23.79 -23.17
N GLU A 277 -26.14 -24.25 -24.42
CA GLU A 277 -27.40 -24.13 -25.13
C GLU A 277 -28.63 -24.71 -24.39
N PRO A 278 -28.57 -25.87 -23.69
CA PRO A 278 -29.71 -26.39 -22.93
C PRO A 278 -30.18 -25.43 -21.82
N THR A 279 -29.26 -24.72 -21.19
CA THR A 279 -29.59 -23.77 -20.11
C THR A 279 -30.19 -22.49 -20.67
N PHE A 280 -29.65 -21.96 -21.77
CA PHE A 280 -30.20 -20.78 -22.42
C PHE A 280 -31.55 -21.07 -23.06
N ARG A 281 -31.74 -22.25 -23.65
CA ARG A 281 -33.04 -22.69 -24.19
C ARG A 281 -34.09 -22.76 -23.08
N ARG A 282 -33.77 -23.33 -21.91
CA ARG A 282 -34.67 -23.30 -20.73
C ARG A 282 -35.05 -21.88 -20.33
N LEU A 283 -34.14 -20.92 -20.38
CA LEU A 283 -34.44 -19.51 -20.08
C LEU A 283 -35.40 -18.88 -21.10
N ALA A 284 -35.33 -19.28 -22.38
CA ALA A 284 -36.31 -18.88 -23.37
C ALA A 284 -37.68 -19.56 -23.14
N ASP A 285 -37.69 -20.87 -22.88
CA ASP A 285 -38.92 -21.64 -22.68
C ASP A 285 -39.70 -21.16 -21.43
N THR A 286 -38.99 -20.71 -20.41
CA THR A 286 -39.55 -20.14 -19.17
C THR A 286 -39.88 -18.65 -19.29
N GLY A 287 -39.59 -18.01 -20.43
CA GLY A 287 -39.94 -16.62 -20.70
C GLY A 287 -39.04 -15.57 -20.04
N TYR A 288 -37.87 -15.93 -19.54
CA TYR A 288 -36.90 -15.00 -18.95
C TYR A 288 -35.91 -14.42 -19.98
N ALA A 289 -35.70 -15.12 -21.10
CA ALA A 289 -34.86 -14.65 -22.20
C ALA A 289 -35.57 -14.79 -23.56
N LEU A 290 -35.12 -14.03 -24.54
CA LEU A 290 -35.52 -14.11 -25.93
C LEU A 290 -34.28 -14.38 -26.77
N ARG A 291 -34.45 -15.20 -27.80
CA ARG A 291 -33.39 -15.51 -28.77
C ARG A 291 -33.73 -14.86 -30.11
N THR A 292 -32.76 -14.17 -30.70
CA THR A 292 -32.84 -13.63 -32.07
C THR A 292 -31.57 -14.04 -32.80
N GLY A 293 -31.65 -15.12 -33.57
CA GLY A 293 -30.47 -15.73 -34.19
C GLY A 293 -29.53 -16.34 -33.16
N ASP A 294 -28.30 -15.82 -33.09
CA ASP A 294 -27.28 -16.19 -32.10
C ASP A 294 -27.25 -15.23 -30.87
N GLU A 295 -28.04 -14.16 -30.92
CA GLU A 295 -28.10 -13.16 -29.87
C GLU A 295 -29.25 -13.44 -28.88
N TRP A 296 -28.96 -13.20 -27.61
CA TRP A 296 -29.88 -13.42 -26.49
C TRP A 296 -30.18 -12.12 -25.76
N TRP A 297 -31.46 -11.83 -25.54
CA TRP A 297 -31.91 -10.66 -24.81
C TRP A 297 -32.72 -11.06 -23.59
N LEU A 298 -32.70 -10.25 -22.54
CA LEU A 298 -33.57 -10.44 -21.39
C LEU A 298 -34.99 -9.97 -21.71
N THR A 299 -35.99 -10.72 -21.26
CA THR A 299 -37.36 -10.23 -21.20
C THR A 299 -37.53 -9.28 -20.02
N GLN A 300 -38.69 -8.62 -19.90
CA GLN A 300 -39.00 -7.83 -18.72
C GLN A 300 -38.98 -8.68 -17.43
N ALA A 301 -39.42 -9.93 -17.50
CA ALA A 301 -39.36 -10.86 -16.37
C ALA A 301 -37.91 -11.22 -16.02
N GLY A 302 -37.08 -11.47 -17.03
CA GLY A 302 -35.64 -11.71 -16.83
C GLY A 302 -34.91 -10.52 -16.23
N ALA A 303 -35.17 -9.31 -16.74
CA ALA A 303 -34.58 -8.08 -16.19
C ALA A 303 -34.94 -7.89 -14.70
N ARG A 304 -36.21 -8.08 -14.32
CA ARG A 304 -36.63 -7.99 -12.91
C ARG A 304 -35.90 -8.98 -12.00
N GLN A 305 -35.71 -10.22 -12.45
CA GLN A 305 -34.97 -11.22 -11.69
C GLN A 305 -33.48 -10.85 -11.52
N VAL A 306 -32.87 -10.25 -12.54
CA VAL A 306 -31.51 -9.69 -12.39
C VAL A 306 -31.49 -8.58 -11.34
N ASP A 307 -32.41 -7.62 -11.45
CA ASP A 307 -32.46 -6.46 -10.56
C ASP A 307 -32.64 -6.90 -9.09
N GLU A 308 -33.52 -7.87 -8.84
CA GLU A 308 -33.75 -8.45 -7.50
C GLU A 308 -32.49 -9.13 -6.93
N VAL A 309 -31.75 -9.85 -7.77
CA VAL A 309 -30.53 -10.57 -7.36
C VAL A 309 -29.38 -9.58 -7.09
N VAL A 310 -29.19 -8.58 -7.96
CA VAL A 310 -28.20 -7.52 -7.76
C VAL A 310 -28.52 -6.73 -6.49
N ALA A 311 -29.78 -6.35 -6.30
CA ALA A 311 -30.29 -5.72 -5.09
C ALA A 311 -30.02 -6.54 -3.82
N ALA A 312 -30.26 -7.86 -3.88
CA ALA A 312 -30.03 -8.76 -2.75
C ALA A 312 -28.53 -8.88 -2.41
N ILE A 313 -27.65 -8.95 -3.41
CA ILE A 313 -26.20 -8.98 -3.23
C ILE A 313 -25.73 -7.68 -2.58
N ALA A 314 -26.09 -6.53 -3.17
CA ALA A 314 -25.73 -5.23 -2.64
C ALA A 314 -26.24 -5.02 -1.21
N GLY A 315 -27.48 -5.41 -0.93
CA GLY A 315 -28.07 -5.35 0.41
C GLY A 315 -27.34 -6.21 1.44
N ARG A 316 -26.92 -7.44 1.07
CA ARG A 316 -26.14 -8.32 1.97
C ARG A 316 -24.74 -7.77 2.25
N ILE A 317 -24.07 -7.24 1.22
CA ILE A 317 -22.74 -6.64 1.36
C ILE A 317 -22.85 -5.38 2.23
N ALA A 318 -23.80 -4.50 1.95
CA ALA A 318 -24.06 -3.30 2.75
C ALA A 318 -24.39 -3.64 4.21
N HIS A 319 -25.23 -4.66 4.45
CA HIS A 319 -25.56 -5.11 5.81
C HIS A 319 -24.33 -5.65 6.57
N ARG A 320 -23.43 -6.37 5.89
CA ARG A 320 -22.19 -6.85 6.50
C ARG A 320 -21.20 -5.72 6.76
N LEU A 321 -21.02 -4.81 5.81
CA LEU A 321 -20.20 -3.61 5.99
C LEU A 321 -20.75 -2.77 7.16
N ALA A 322 -22.07 -2.65 7.31
CA ALA A 322 -22.68 -1.96 8.44
C ALA A 322 -22.45 -2.66 9.81
N ARG A 323 -22.00 -3.91 9.82
CA ARG A 323 -21.69 -4.68 11.04
C ARG A 323 -20.20 -4.83 11.29
N SER A 324 -19.34 -4.53 10.31
CA SER A 324 -17.89 -4.51 10.53
C SER A 324 -17.50 -3.23 11.27
N THR A 325 -16.58 -3.35 12.21
CA THR A 325 -16.10 -2.24 13.06
C THR A 325 -15.33 -1.16 12.28
N ASP A 326 -15.04 -1.44 11.02
CA ASP A 326 -14.18 -0.65 10.15
C ASP A 326 -14.96 0.40 9.35
N PHE A 327 -16.27 0.19 9.16
CA PHE A 327 -17.16 1.08 8.42
C PHE A 327 -18.17 1.73 9.36
N ALA A 328 -17.70 2.66 10.21
CA ALA A 328 -18.54 3.39 11.17
C ALA A 328 -19.53 4.39 10.51
N GLY A 329 -19.30 4.75 9.24
CA GLY A 329 -20.28 5.43 8.40
C GLY A 329 -20.91 4.42 7.46
N ARG A 330 -22.12 3.93 7.80
CA ARG A 330 -22.89 2.96 7.00
C ARG A 330 -22.79 3.32 5.51
N PRO A 331 -22.07 2.57 4.67
CA PRO A 331 -21.98 2.89 3.26
C PRO A 331 -23.40 2.82 2.71
N ASP A 332 -23.85 3.92 2.12
CA ASP A 332 -25.18 3.99 1.53
C ASP A 332 -25.28 2.90 0.47
N ARG A 333 -26.46 2.28 0.33
CA ARG A 333 -26.65 1.15 -0.58
C ARG A 333 -26.21 1.47 -2.01
N LEU A 334 -26.40 2.73 -2.41
CA LEU A 334 -25.97 3.30 -3.68
C LEU A 334 -24.45 3.27 -3.89
N LEU A 335 -23.65 3.49 -2.83
CA LEU A 335 -22.18 3.46 -2.92
C LEU A 335 -21.66 2.03 -3.13
N VAL A 336 -22.31 1.05 -2.49
CA VAL A 336 -21.99 -0.37 -2.65
C VAL A 336 -22.37 -0.85 -4.05
N GLU A 337 -23.55 -0.45 -4.54
CA GLU A 337 -23.99 -0.75 -5.92
C GLU A 337 -23.00 -0.15 -6.96
N ALA A 338 -22.60 1.12 -6.78
CA ALA A 338 -21.62 1.76 -7.66
C ALA A 338 -20.23 1.10 -7.60
N ALA A 339 -19.80 0.63 -6.41
CA ALA A 339 -18.54 -0.12 -6.28
C ALA A 339 -18.62 -1.48 -6.99
N LEU A 340 -19.75 -2.20 -6.87
CA LEU A 340 -19.98 -3.47 -7.55
C LEU A 340 -19.91 -3.30 -9.08
N GLU A 341 -20.53 -2.25 -9.62
CA GLU A 341 -20.45 -1.95 -11.06
C GLU A 341 -19.02 -1.70 -11.53
N ARG A 342 -18.25 -0.89 -10.79
CA ARG A 342 -16.85 -0.60 -11.14
C ARG A 342 -15.95 -1.83 -11.07
N ILE A 343 -16.13 -2.70 -10.06
CA ILE A 343 -15.42 -3.98 -9.97
C ILE A 343 -15.77 -4.86 -11.16
N ALA A 344 -17.06 -4.99 -11.50
CA ALA A 344 -17.52 -5.80 -12.62
C ALA A 344 -16.89 -5.31 -13.94
N GLN A 345 -16.81 -4.00 -14.13
CA GLN A 345 -16.20 -3.38 -15.30
C GLN A 345 -14.68 -3.63 -15.35
N ARG A 346 -13.94 -3.47 -14.24
CA ARG A 346 -12.49 -3.73 -14.18
C ARG A 346 -12.12 -5.21 -14.41
N MET A 347 -12.87 -6.14 -13.81
CA MET A 347 -12.59 -7.58 -13.99
C MET A 347 -12.69 -8.05 -15.44
N LEU A 348 -13.43 -7.33 -16.28
CA LEU A 348 -13.62 -7.67 -17.69
C LEU A 348 -12.50 -7.07 -18.56
N VAL A 349 -12.13 -5.81 -18.35
CA VAL A 349 -10.99 -5.16 -19.03
C VAL A 349 -9.68 -5.93 -18.76
N GLN A 350 -9.47 -6.37 -17.52
CA GLN A 350 -8.25 -7.11 -17.15
C GLN A 350 -8.18 -8.50 -17.79
N ARG A 351 -9.32 -9.08 -18.20
CA ARG A 351 -9.40 -10.40 -18.85
C ARG A 351 -9.27 -10.33 -20.37
N GLU A 352 -9.45 -9.14 -20.98
CA GLU A 352 -9.15 -8.89 -22.39
C GLU A 352 -7.63 -8.79 -22.66
N TRP A 353 -6.82 -8.45 -21.66
CA TRP A 353 -5.35 -8.37 -21.79
C TRP A 353 -4.62 -9.74 -21.80
N SER A 354 -5.29 -10.82 -22.18
CA SER A 354 -4.63 -12.09 -22.46
C SER A 354 -5.43 -12.90 -23.47
N PRO A 355 -5.16 -12.73 -24.79
CA PRO A 355 -4.74 -13.93 -25.54
C PRO A 355 -3.86 -13.82 -26.82
N ASP A 356 -3.29 -12.68 -27.28
CA ASP A 356 -2.70 -12.66 -28.66
C ASP A 356 -1.32 -11.99 -28.92
N GLU A 357 -0.65 -11.38 -27.93
CA GLU A 357 0.69 -10.78 -28.18
C GLU A 357 1.87 -11.78 -28.17
N MET A 358 1.62 -13.10 -28.02
CA MET A 358 2.64 -14.15 -28.14
C MET A 358 2.54 -15.00 -29.42
N ARG A 359 1.90 -14.48 -30.47
CA ARG A 359 2.05 -15.03 -31.83
C ARG A 359 2.97 -14.13 -32.64
N THR A 360 4.27 -14.24 -32.37
CA THR A 360 5.29 -13.82 -33.33
C THR A 360 5.01 -14.54 -34.66
N PRO A 361 4.88 -13.85 -35.80
CA PRO A 361 4.90 -14.51 -37.08
C PRO A 361 6.31 -15.08 -37.25
N ALA A 362 6.44 -16.39 -37.17
CA ALA A 362 7.64 -17.08 -37.64
C ALA A 362 7.81 -16.68 -39.11
N ARG A 363 8.82 -15.85 -39.35
CA ARG A 363 9.26 -15.39 -40.67
C ARG A 363 9.30 -16.56 -41.64
N ALA A 364 8.49 -16.48 -42.68
CA ALA A 364 8.87 -16.98 -43.99
C ALA A 364 10.00 -16.09 -44.51
N ALA A 365 11.17 -16.68 -44.77
CA ALA A 365 12.03 -16.41 -45.93
C ALA A 365 13.43 -17.03 -45.75
N ASN A 366 13.80 -17.80 -46.78
CA ASN A 366 15.13 -18.23 -47.23
C ASN A 366 15.90 -19.29 -46.45
#